data_AF-A0A4R0I2D0-F1
#
_entry.id   AF-A0A4R0I2D0-F1
#
_cell.length_a   1.000
_cell.length_b   1.000
_cell.length_c   1.000
_cell.angle_alpha   90.00
_cell.angle_beta   90.00
_cell.angle_gamma   90.00
#
_symmetry.space_group_name_H-M   'P 1'
#
loop_
_entity.id
_entity.type
_entity.pdbx_description
1 polymer ?
#
loop_
_entity_poly.entity_id
_entity_poly.type
_entity_poly.pdbx_seq_one_letter_code
_entity_poly.pdbx_strand_id
1 'polypeptide(L)'
;MDNSHYEAFLAYTDYDPEYVEAEQYLAKALQVDLDDDEHFGDDWVIEPADWMLARCRAVVESQPKPDVLDALVLGLHGSYQRKAVHDLLTAIARQAVTLWRAGDQGLRVRDLIRDTAHAYKYGTRATDLDFVLEFCDEPTFAAEGDDHEDLRAYWFDSLIKIKQPTVAEFARAIARTDLGRWEDYRITGALRIIGRVWEPGDAELCSQIASDYPDAEIRRDAKRILKRHGTLGS
;
A
#
# COMPACT_ATOMS: atom_id res chain seq x y z
N MET A 1 -12.60 11.59 -11.75
CA MET A 1 -11.50 11.01 -10.95
C MET A 1 -10.92 12.18 -10.18
N ASP A 2 -10.68 12.00 -8.89
CA ASP A 2 -10.20 13.06 -8.01
C ASP A 2 -8.68 13.18 -8.18
N ASN A 3 -8.22 14.26 -8.82
CA ASN A 3 -6.80 14.52 -9.10
C ASN A 3 -6.03 15.02 -7.87
N SER A 4 -6.69 15.23 -6.72
CA SER A 4 -6.05 15.79 -5.52
C SER A 4 -4.98 14.88 -4.91
N HIS A 5 -5.13 13.56 -5.02
CA HIS A 5 -4.10 12.62 -4.58
C HIS A 5 -2.90 12.54 -5.54
N TYR A 6 -3.13 12.79 -6.84
CA TYR A 6 -2.11 12.84 -7.89
C TYR A 6 -1.30 14.13 -7.81
N GLU A 7 -1.96 15.27 -7.59
CA GLU A 7 -1.27 16.54 -7.35
C GLU A 7 -0.51 16.53 -6.01
N ALA A 8 -1.02 15.87 -4.97
CA ALA A 8 -0.27 15.67 -3.73
C ALA A 8 0.96 14.78 -3.93
N PHE A 9 0.87 13.74 -4.76
CA PHE A 9 1.97 12.84 -5.10
C PHE A 9 3.05 13.52 -5.93
N LEU A 10 2.68 14.26 -6.98
CA LEU A 10 3.61 15.06 -7.79
C LEU A 10 4.15 16.30 -7.05
N ALA A 11 3.46 16.79 -6.03
CA ALA A 11 3.97 17.89 -5.19
C ALA A 11 5.03 17.43 -4.18
N TYR A 12 5.18 16.12 -3.93
CA TYR A 12 6.30 15.57 -3.15
C TYR A 12 7.57 15.39 -4.00
N THR A 13 7.48 15.46 -5.33
CA THR A 13 8.64 15.49 -6.23
C THR A 13 9.11 16.92 -6.48
N ASP A 14 9.41 17.68 -5.42
CA ASP A 14 10.43 18.73 -5.53
C ASP A 14 11.72 17.97 -5.89
N TYR A 15 12.05 17.90 -7.20
CA TYR A 15 13.01 16.93 -7.76
C TYR A 15 14.36 16.98 -7.04
N ASP A 16 14.51 16.09 -6.07
CA ASP A 16 15.75 15.90 -5.33
C ASP A 16 16.82 15.40 -6.30
N PRO A 17 18.04 15.98 -6.31
CA PRO A 17 19.16 15.49 -7.11
C PRO A 17 19.37 13.97 -7.02
N GLU A 18 19.06 13.36 -5.87
CA GLU A 18 19.15 11.91 -5.68
C GLU A 18 18.17 11.11 -6.56
N TYR A 19 16.98 11.66 -6.84
CA TYR A 19 15.99 11.02 -7.70
C TYR A 19 16.42 11.07 -9.16
N VAL A 20 17.02 12.18 -9.59
CA VAL A 20 17.60 12.32 -10.94
C VAL A 20 18.75 11.31 -11.14
N GLU A 21 19.61 11.13 -10.13
CA GLU A 21 20.67 10.10 -10.18
C GLU A 21 20.09 8.67 -10.27
N ALA A 22 19.01 8.40 -9.52
CA ALA A 22 18.33 7.12 -9.53
C ALA A 22 17.70 6.81 -10.90
N GLU A 23 17.03 7.79 -11.51
CA GLU A 23 16.46 7.68 -12.85
C GLU A 23 17.54 7.50 -13.91
N GLN A 24 18.63 8.28 -13.86
CA GLN A 24 19.75 8.10 -14.80
C GLN A 24 20.40 6.72 -14.68
N TYR A 25 20.56 6.22 -13.46
CA TYR A 25 21.02 4.85 -13.23
C TYR A 25 20.06 3.84 -13.87
N LEU A 26 18.76 4.01 -13.63
CA LEU A 26 17.74 3.12 -14.16
C LEU A 26 17.69 3.15 -15.70
N ALA A 27 17.70 4.35 -16.30
CA ALA A 27 17.74 4.53 -17.75
C ALA A 27 18.92 3.80 -18.39
N LYS A 28 20.12 3.98 -17.81
CA LYS A 28 21.32 3.27 -18.24
C LYS A 28 21.19 1.75 -18.09
N ALA A 29 20.66 1.27 -16.96
CA ALA A 29 20.50 -0.15 -16.70
C ALA A 29 19.47 -0.81 -17.63
N LEU A 30 18.40 -0.08 -17.97
CA LEU A 30 17.36 -0.52 -18.89
C LEU A 30 17.73 -0.28 -20.36
N GLN A 31 18.82 0.46 -20.63
CA GLN A 31 19.26 0.96 -21.93
C GLN A 31 18.13 1.68 -22.67
N VAL A 32 17.51 2.61 -21.96
CA VAL A 32 16.56 3.55 -22.52
C VAL A 32 17.19 4.93 -22.48
N ASP A 33 16.97 5.70 -23.53
CA ASP A 33 17.32 7.11 -23.56
C ASP A 33 16.10 7.85 -22.97
N LEU A 34 16.31 8.57 -21.87
CA LEU A 34 15.34 9.56 -21.39
C LEU A 34 15.77 10.92 -21.93
N ASP A 35 14.83 11.66 -22.51
CA ASP A 35 15.06 13.06 -22.85
C ASP A 35 15.26 13.90 -21.57
N ASP A 36 15.87 15.09 -21.69
CA ASP A 36 16.29 15.92 -20.55
C ASP A 36 15.14 16.34 -19.59
N ASP A 37 13.88 16.24 -20.03
CA ASP A 37 12.65 16.54 -19.26
C ASP A 37 11.74 15.30 -19.07
N GLU A 38 12.18 14.10 -19.47
CA GLU A 38 11.41 12.85 -19.32
C GLU A 38 11.79 12.09 -18.05
N HIS A 39 10.78 11.60 -17.35
CA HIS A 39 10.91 10.91 -16.08
C HIS A 39 10.19 9.55 -16.10
N PHE A 40 10.62 8.63 -15.24
CA PHE A 40 9.94 7.36 -15.07
C PHE A 40 8.61 7.56 -14.31
N GLY A 41 7.51 7.74 -15.05
CA GLY A 41 6.16 7.96 -14.49
C GLY A 41 5.05 7.16 -15.17
N ASP A 42 3.79 7.54 -14.91
CA ASP A 42 2.55 6.87 -15.33
C ASP A 42 2.48 6.47 -16.80
N ASP A 43 3.09 7.26 -17.67
CA ASP A 43 3.03 7.08 -19.12
C ASP A 43 4.26 6.38 -19.70
N TRP A 44 5.24 6.01 -18.86
CA TRP A 44 6.50 5.50 -19.36
C TRP A 44 6.31 4.18 -20.12
N VAL A 45 5.70 3.16 -19.48
CA VAL A 45 5.37 1.91 -20.19
C VAL A 45 4.11 1.24 -19.64
N ILE A 46 3.07 1.16 -20.47
CA ILE A 46 1.79 0.46 -20.17
C ILE A 46 1.89 -1.05 -20.49
N GLU A 47 2.72 -1.43 -21.46
CA GLU A 47 2.95 -2.83 -21.84
C GLU A 47 4.45 -3.12 -22.03
N PRO A 48 5.19 -3.40 -20.95
CA PRO A 48 6.64 -3.59 -21.03
C PRO A 48 7.01 -4.88 -21.75
N ALA A 49 7.93 -4.78 -22.72
CA ALA A 49 8.44 -5.95 -23.41
C ALA A 49 9.23 -6.88 -22.47
N ASP A 50 9.28 -8.18 -22.77
CA ASP A 50 9.92 -9.18 -21.89
C ASP A 50 11.41 -8.87 -21.64
N TRP A 51 12.13 -8.33 -22.62
CA TRP A 51 13.52 -7.93 -22.46
C TRP A 51 13.69 -6.80 -21.44
N MET A 52 12.73 -5.87 -21.37
CA MET A 52 12.75 -4.76 -20.43
C MET A 52 12.47 -5.28 -19.02
N LEU A 53 11.45 -6.13 -18.88
CA LEU A 53 11.15 -6.79 -17.61
C LEU A 53 12.32 -7.63 -17.09
N ALA A 54 13.08 -8.29 -17.98
CA ALA A 54 14.30 -9.00 -17.60
C ALA A 54 15.39 -8.06 -17.08
N ARG A 55 15.51 -6.85 -17.63
CA ARG A 55 16.44 -5.83 -17.13
C ARG A 55 15.98 -5.22 -15.81
N CYS A 56 14.70 -4.90 -15.67
CA CYS A 56 14.12 -4.47 -14.39
C CYS A 56 14.38 -5.53 -13.29
N ARG A 57 14.22 -6.81 -13.63
CA ARG A 57 14.54 -7.91 -12.72
C ARG A 57 16.01 -7.92 -12.32
N ALA A 58 16.93 -7.79 -13.28
CA ALA A 58 18.36 -7.70 -12.99
C ALA A 58 18.72 -6.49 -12.11
N VAL A 59 18.03 -5.36 -12.30
CA VAL A 59 18.16 -4.19 -11.42
C VAL A 59 17.76 -4.56 -10.00
N VAL A 60 16.55 -5.09 -9.77
CA VAL A 60 16.08 -5.49 -8.43
C VAL A 60 17.01 -6.52 -7.78
N GLU A 61 17.46 -7.53 -8.54
CA GLU A 61 18.37 -8.57 -8.05
C GLU A 61 19.75 -8.03 -7.66
N SER A 62 20.17 -6.88 -8.19
CA SER A 62 21.43 -6.23 -7.80
C SER A 62 21.36 -5.47 -6.48
N GLN A 63 20.17 -5.43 -5.84
CA GLN A 63 19.88 -4.75 -4.59
C GLN A 63 20.32 -3.28 -4.58
N PRO A 64 19.75 -2.44 -5.47
CA PRO A 64 20.13 -1.06 -5.59
C PRO A 64 19.63 -0.24 -4.40
N LYS A 65 20.00 1.04 -4.36
CA LYS A 65 19.48 1.99 -3.35
C LYS A 65 17.95 2.08 -3.43
N PRO A 66 17.27 2.42 -2.31
CA PRO A 66 15.82 2.57 -2.27
C PRO A 66 15.25 3.46 -3.37
N ASP A 67 15.88 4.60 -3.66
CA ASP A 67 15.41 5.58 -4.65
C ASP A 67 15.34 5.00 -6.07
N VAL A 68 16.25 4.07 -6.42
CA VAL A 68 16.23 3.37 -7.71
C VAL A 68 15.06 2.38 -7.78
N LEU A 69 14.75 1.73 -6.67
CA LEU A 69 13.59 0.85 -6.59
C LEU A 69 12.29 1.64 -6.66
N ASP A 70 12.26 2.82 -6.03
CA ASP A 70 11.10 3.69 -6.01
C ASP A 70 10.80 4.24 -7.42
N ALA A 71 11.81 4.78 -8.11
CA ALA A 71 11.70 5.17 -9.53
C ALA A 71 11.24 4.01 -10.42
N LEU A 72 11.69 2.78 -10.14
CA LEU A 72 11.23 1.59 -10.87
C LEU A 72 9.76 1.24 -10.57
N VAL A 73 9.30 1.42 -9.33
CA VAL A 73 7.87 1.28 -8.98
C VAL A 73 7.06 2.31 -9.75
N LEU A 74 7.49 3.57 -9.78
CA LEU A 74 6.85 4.65 -10.54
C LEU A 74 6.76 4.36 -12.02
N GLY A 75 7.85 3.93 -12.67
CA GLY A 75 7.83 3.63 -14.09
C GLY A 75 6.96 2.41 -14.44
N LEU A 76 6.77 1.47 -13.52
CA LEU A 76 6.03 0.23 -13.79
C LEU A 76 4.58 0.24 -13.30
N HIS A 77 4.16 1.23 -12.52
CA HIS A 77 2.86 1.16 -11.86
C HIS A 77 1.70 1.09 -12.87
N GLY A 78 1.74 1.78 -14.02
CA GLY A 78 0.72 1.66 -15.07
C GLY A 78 0.52 0.24 -15.63
N SER A 79 1.48 -0.66 -15.40
CA SER A 79 1.51 -2.04 -15.89
C SER A 79 1.21 -3.12 -14.83
N TYR A 80 0.75 -2.74 -13.63
CA TYR A 80 0.56 -3.65 -12.48
C TYR A 80 -0.29 -4.92 -12.77
N GLN A 81 -1.18 -4.87 -13.76
CA GLN A 81 -2.04 -6.01 -14.12
C GLN A 81 -1.23 -7.20 -14.65
N ARG A 82 -0.05 -6.92 -15.22
CA ARG A 82 0.80 -7.95 -15.82
C ARG A 82 1.48 -8.73 -14.72
N LYS A 83 1.38 -10.07 -14.80
CA LYS A 83 1.98 -10.98 -13.81
C LYS A 83 3.46 -10.69 -13.55
N ALA A 84 4.24 -10.46 -14.60
CA ALA A 84 5.68 -10.22 -14.45
C ALA A 84 6.00 -8.92 -13.70
N VAL A 85 5.20 -7.87 -13.88
CA VAL A 85 5.32 -6.61 -13.12
C VAL A 85 4.93 -6.83 -11.67
N HIS A 86 3.84 -7.55 -11.44
CA HIS A 86 3.41 -7.90 -10.08
C HIS A 86 4.45 -8.74 -9.31
N ASP A 87 5.11 -9.69 -10.00
CA ASP A 87 6.21 -10.47 -9.43
C ASP A 87 7.41 -9.57 -9.09
N LEU A 88 7.69 -8.53 -9.89
CA LEU A 88 8.73 -7.52 -9.59
C LEU A 88 8.36 -6.67 -8.37
N LEU A 89 7.13 -6.14 -8.30
CA LEU A 89 6.65 -5.38 -7.14
C LEU A 89 6.72 -6.21 -5.85
N THR A 90 6.44 -7.52 -5.94
CA THR A 90 6.60 -8.44 -4.80
C THR A 90 8.07 -8.53 -4.35
N ALA A 91 9.02 -8.60 -5.29
CA ALA A 91 10.44 -8.63 -4.97
C ALA A 91 10.91 -7.31 -4.34
N ILE A 92 10.48 -6.17 -4.89
CA ILE A 92 10.79 -4.83 -4.37
C ILE A 92 10.25 -4.67 -2.95
N ALA A 93 8.99 -5.02 -2.71
CA ALA A 93 8.39 -4.96 -1.39
C ALA A 93 9.18 -5.78 -0.36
N ARG A 94 9.57 -7.02 -0.71
CA ARG A 94 10.39 -7.87 0.18
C ARG A 94 11.74 -7.24 0.50
N GLN A 95 12.38 -6.61 -0.48
CA GLN A 95 13.65 -5.92 -0.26
C GLN A 95 13.47 -4.69 0.65
N ALA A 96 12.44 -3.88 0.42
CA ALA A 96 12.14 -2.71 1.24
C ALA A 96 11.92 -3.09 2.71
N VAL A 97 11.17 -4.15 2.99
CA VAL A 97 10.98 -4.67 4.36
C VAL A 97 12.27 -5.23 4.95
N THR A 98 13.10 -5.86 4.14
CA THR A 98 14.40 -6.36 4.60
C THR A 98 15.30 -5.22 5.06
N LEU A 99 15.35 -4.13 4.30
CA LEU A 99 16.08 -2.90 4.68
C LEU A 99 15.50 -2.29 5.96
N TRP A 100 14.17 -2.15 6.02
CA TRP A 100 13.47 -1.62 7.18
C TRP A 100 13.76 -2.42 8.46
N ARG A 101 13.58 -3.74 8.41
CA ARG A 101 13.85 -4.65 9.54
C ARG A 101 15.33 -4.70 9.92
N ALA A 102 16.24 -4.32 9.02
CA ALA A 102 17.67 -4.17 9.30
C ALA A 102 18.03 -2.83 9.97
N GLY A 103 17.04 -1.94 10.18
CA GLY A 103 17.20 -0.65 10.85
C GLY A 103 17.36 0.54 9.90
N ASP A 104 17.30 0.33 8.58
CA ASP A 104 17.24 1.43 7.61
C ASP A 104 15.80 1.95 7.50
N GLN A 105 15.40 2.71 8.51
CA GLN A 105 14.05 3.30 8.64
C GLN A 105 14.02 4.76 8.16
N GLY A 106 14.94 5.13 7.27
CA GLY A 106 14.98 6.46 6.67
C GLY A 106 13.77 6.74 5.79
N LEU A 107 13.55 8.03 5.48
CA LEU A 107 12.43 8.49 4.65
C LEU A 107 12.31 7.73 3.33
N ARG A 108 13.43 7.41 2.68
CA ARG A 108 13.44 6.70 1.38
C ARG A 108 12.90 5.27 1.45
N VAL A 109 13.27 4.52 2.48
CA VAL A 109 12.75 3.15 2.66
C VAL A 109 11.27 3.19 3.01
N ARG A 110 10.87 4.19 3.81
CA ARG A 110 9.46 4.44 4.14
C ARG A 110 8.63 4.74 2.90
N ASP A 111 9.08 5.70 2.07
CA ASP A 111 8.41 6.08 0.82
C ASP A 111 8.33 4.87 -0.12
N LEU A 112 9.41 4.12 -0.29
CA LEU A 112 9.41 2.89 -1.08
C LEU A 112 8.37 1.87 -0.59
N ILE A 113 8.22 1.66 0.72
CA ILE A 113 7.19 0.76 1.27
C ILE A 113 5.79 1.26 0.92
N ARG A 114 5.54 2.57 1.11
CA ARG A 114 4.25 3.20 0.82
C ARG A 114 3.89 3.11 -0.66
N ASP A 115 4.81 3.49 -1.53
CA ASP A 115 4.56 3.61 -2.97
C ASP A 115 4.48 2.23 -3.61
N THR A 116 5.26 1.27 -3.11
CA THR A 116 5.07 -0.14 -3.49
C THR A 116 3.70 -0.65 -3.06
N ALA A 117 3.23 -0.36 -1.84
CA ALA A 117 1.89 -0.77 -1.39
C ALA A 117 0.78 -0.17 -2.30
N HIS A 118 0.94 1.11 -2.67
CA HIS A 118 0.05 1.81 -3.60
C HIS A 118 0.04 1.19 -4.99
N ALA A 119 1.18 0.82 -5.57
CA ALA A 119 1.22 0.13 -6.86
C ALA A 119 0.65 -1.29 -6.75
N TYR A 120 1.00 -2.02 -5.68
CA TYR A 120 0.66 -3.42 -5.48
C TYR A 120 -0.85 -3.67 -5.42
N LYS A 121 -1.60 -2.75 -4.77
CA LYS A 121 -3.06 -2.88 -4.61
C LYS A 121 -3.77 -3.06 -5.92
N TYR A 122 -3.21 -2.56 -7.01
CA TYR A 122 -3.85 -2.61 -8.31
C TYR A 122 -3.77 -3.97 -9.02
N GLY A 123 -2.67 -4.71 -8.83
CA GLY A 123 -2.45 -6.05 -9.40
C GLY A 123 -2.81 -7.22 -8.47
N THR A 124 -3.17 -6.94 -7.21
CA THR A 124 -3.36 -7.94 -6.14
C THR A 124 -4.30 -9.08 -6.53
N ARG A 125 -3.88 -10.31 -6.23
CA ARG A 125 -4.57 -11.58 -6.51
C ARG A 125 -4.84 -12.35 -5.24
N ALA A 126 -5.68 -13.39 -5.36
CA ALA A 126 -5.97 -14.29 -4.26
C ALA A 126 -4.72 -15.03 -3.72
N THR A 127 -3.76 -15.32 -4.59
CA THR A 127 -2.49 -15.98 -4.23
C THR A 127 -1.58 -15.11 -3.36
N ASP A 128 -1.84 -13.81 -3.29
CA ASP A 128 -0.99 -12.86 -2.58
C ASP A 128 -1.46 -12.67 -1.13
N LEU A 129 -2.52 -13.37 -0.71
CA LEU A 129 -3.15 -13.18 0.59
C LEU A 129 -2.16 -13.26 1.75
N ASP A 130 -1.38 -14.33 1.83
CA ASP A 130 -0.43 -14.53 2.93
C ASP A 130 0.62 -13.42 2.97
N PHE A 131 1.07 -12.99 1.79
CA PHE A 131 2.02 -11.88 1.65
C PHE A 131 1.43 -10.55 2.11
N VAL A 132 0.22 -10.21 1.68
CA VAL A 132 -0.42 -8.95 2.09
C VAL A 132 -0.75 -8.97 3.59
N LEU A 133 -1.21 -10.11 4.13
CA LEU A 133 -1.46 -10.26 5.56
C LEU A 133 -0.19 -10.09 6.39
N GLU A 134 0.96 -10.63 5.94
CA GLU A 134 2.26 -10.41 6.59
C GLU A 134 2.53 -8.92 6.77
N PHE A 135 2.30 -8.09 5.75
CA PHE A 135 2.59 -6.65 5.80
C PHE A 135 1.55 -5.86 6.60
N CYS A 136 0.28 -6.26 6.56
CA CYS A 136 -0.77 -5.67 7.40
C CYS A 136 -0.56 -5.96 8.90
N ASP A 137 0.24 -6.96 9.25
CA ASP A 137 0.54 -7.37 10.62
C ASP A 137 2.02 -7.20 11.01
N GLU A 138 2.83 -6.56 10.16
CA GLU A 138 4.25 -6.29 10.44
C GLU A 138 4.37 -5.31 11.61
N PRO A 139 4.82 -5.73 12.81
CA PRO A 139 4.82 -4.87 13.99
C PRO A 139 5.75 -3.66 13.84
N THR A 140 6.85 -3.79 13.09
CA THR A 140 7.81 -2.68 12.88
C THR A 140 7.28 -1.59 11.96
N PHE A 141 6.10 -1.77 11.36
CA PHE A 141 5.39 -0.77 10.55
C PHE A 141 4.37 0.04 11.35
N ALA A 142 4.15 -0.29 12.62
CA ALA A 142 3.30 0.49 13.49
C ALA A 142 3.89 1.89 13.70
N ALA A 143 3.00 2.88 13.84
CA ALA A 143 3.38 4.23 14.25
C ALA A 143 4.09 4.20 15.62
N GLU A 144 5.26 4.84 15.73
CA GLU A 144 6.03 4.96 16.97
C GLU A 144 6.21 6.42 17.40
N GLY A 145 5.91 6.73 18.67
CA GLY A 145 6.14 8.06 19.25
C GLY A 145 5.29 9.15 18.60
N ASP A 146 5.96 10.22 18.15
CA ASP A 146 5.31 11.36 17.46
C ASP A 146 5.12 11.09 15.96
N ASP A 147 5.61 9.96 15.45
CA ASP A 147 5.34 9.53 14.09
C ASP A 147 3.90 9.01 14.02
N HIS A 148 3.07 9.65 13.20
CA HIS A 148 1.66 9.32 13.06
C HIS A 148 1.37 8.40 11.86
N GLU A 149 2.41 7.96 11.14
CA GLU A 149 2.26 7.13 9.96
C GLU A 149 2.34 5.64 10.30
N ASP A 150 1.23 4.93 10.13
CA ASP A 150 1.18 3.46 10.25
C ASP A 150 1.28 2.84 8.85
N LEU A 151 2.45 2.29 8.52
CA LEU A 151 2.71 1.74 7.19
C LEU A 151 1.86 0.50 6.88
N ARG A 152 1.34 -0.19 7.92
CA ARG A 152 0.46 -1.36 7.74
C ARG A 152 -0.84 -0.95 7.06
N ALA A 153 -1.32 0.27 7.30
CA ALA A 153 -2.59 0.76 6.78
C ALA A 153 -2.62 0.80 5.24
N TYR A 154 -1.48 1.09 4.58
CA TYR A 154 -1.40 1.16 3.12
C TYR A 154 -1.68 -0.18 2.42
N TRP A 155 -1.40 -1.29 3.09
CA TRP A 155 -1.60 -2.65 2.55
C TRP A 155 -3.06 -3.12 2.61
N PHE A 156 -3.93 -2.45 3.39
CA PHE A 156 -5.35 -2.81 3.48
C PHE A 156 -6.12 -2.64 2.17
N ASP A 157 -5.72 -1.68 1.33
CA ASP A 157 -6.34 -1.50 0.03
C ASP A 157 -6.18 -2.75 -0.86
N SER A 158 -5.08 -3.50 -0.71
CA SER A 158 -4.85 -4.78 -1.37
C SER A 158 -5.78 -5.86 -0.83
N LEU A 159 -5.98 -5.93 0.49
CA LEU A 159 -6.94 -6.87 1.13
C LEU A 159 -8.37 -6.62 0.66
N ILE A 160 -8.76 -5.36 0.44
CA ILE A 160 -10.09 -5.00 -0.08
C ILE A 160 -10.33 -5.65 -1.46
N LYS A 161 -9.32 -6.03 -2.23
CA LYS A 161 -9.54 -6.69 -3.53
C LYS A 161 -9.65 -8.21 -3.42
N ILE A 162 -9.11 -8.79 -2.37
CA ILE A 162 -9.15 -10.23 -2.12
C ILE A 162 -10.53 -10.59 -1.52
N LYS A 163 -11.21 -11.58 -2.11
CA LYS A 163 -12.54 -12.05 -1.70
C LYS A 163 -12.45 -13.41 -0.98
N GLN A 164 -11.60 -13.50 0.03
CA GLN A 164 -11.44 -14.72 0.84
C GLN A 164 -11.98 -14.49 2.27
N PRO A 165 -12.63 -15.49 2.91
CA PRO A 165 -13.16 -15.36 4.27
C PRO A 165 -12.13 -14.93 5.30
N THR A 166 -10.89 -15.41 5.16
CA THR A 166 -9.76 -15.07 6.04
C THR A 166 -9.51 -13.56 6.13
N VAL A 167 -9.77 -12.80 5.05
CA VAL A 167 -9.64 -11.34 5.05
C VAL A 167 -10.66 -10.69 5.99
N ALA A 168 -11.88 -11.21 6.02
CA ALA A 168 -12.94 -10.75 6.90
C ALA A 168 -12.60 -11.07 8.37
N GLU A 169 -12.12 -12.28 8.62
CA GLU A 169 -11.69 -12.74 9.95
C GLU A 169 -10.55 -11.89 10.50
N PHE A 170 -9.54 -11.60 9.68
CA PHE A 170 -8.44 -10.71 10.02
C PHE A 170 -8.92 -9.30 10.39
N ALA A 171 -9.78 -8.69 9.56
CA ALA A 171 -10.32 -7.36 9.84
C ALA A 171 -11.16 -7.33 11.13
N ARG A 172 -11.97 -8.36 11.38
CA ARG A 172 -12.74 -8.48 12.64
C ARG A 172 -11.84 -8.66 13.85
N ALA A 173 -10.74 -9.41 13.73
CA ALA A 173 -9.79 -9.60 14.81
C ALA A 173 -9.15 -8.28 15.24
N ILE A 174 -8.74 -7.45 14.29
CA ILE A 174 -8.22 -6.10 14.55
C ILE A 174 -9.26 -5.27 15.31
N ALA A 175 -10.47 -5.15 14.75
CA ALA A 175 -11.51 -4.32 15.33
C ALA A 175 -11.94 -4.77 16.74
N ARG A 176 -11.94 -6.08 17.01
CA ARG A 176 -12.22 -6.62 18.35
C ARG A 176 -11.08 -6.39 19.33
N THR A 177 -9.84 -6.51 18.88
CA THR A 177 -8.65 -6.37 19.73
C THR A 177 -8.44 -4.90 20.13
N ASP A 178 -8.75 -3.97 19.22
CA ASP A 178 -8.63 -2.53 19.46
C ASP A 178 -9.82 -1.93 20.22
N LEU A 179 -10.90 -2.69 20.40
CA LEU A 179 -12.14 -2.19 20.99
C LEU A 179 -11.91 -1.66 22.41
N GLY A 180 -12.10 -0.35 22.59
CA GLY A 180 -11.89 0.34 23.86
C GLY A 180 -10.44 0.77 24.14
N ARG A 181 -9.46 0.36 23.32
CA ARG A 181 -8.08 0.88 23.35
C ARG A 181 -7.95 2.07 22.42
N TRP A 182 -8.44 1.90 21.18
CA TRP A 182 -8.45 2.93 20.15
C TRP A 182 -7.05 3.41 19.74
N GLU A 183 -6.11 2.47 19.69
CA GLU A 183 -4.69 2.70 19.39
C GLU A 183 -4.28 2.04 18.07
N ASP A 184 -5.11 1.15 17.52
CA ASP A 184 -4.83 0.45 16.27
C ASP A 184 -5.33 1.24 15.05
N TYR A 185 -4.41 1.96 14.41
CA TYR A 185 -4.69 2.77 13.21
C TYR A 185 -5.17 1.93 12.01
N ARG A 186 -5.03 0.60 12.05
CA ARG A 186 -5.55 -0.31 11.02
C ARG A 186 -7.08 -0.40 11.03
N ILE A 187 -7.74 0.10 12.08
CA ILE A 187 -9.21 0.04 12.23
C ILE A 187 -9.95 0.64 11.02
N THR A 188 -9.41 1.69 10.40
CA THR A 188 -10.02 2.35 9.23
C THR A 188 -10.08 1.40 8.05
N GLY A 189 -8.99 0.69 7.78
CA GLY A 189 -8.93 -0.35 6.75
C GLY A 189 -9.84 -1.55 7.09
N ALA A 190 -9.81 -2.00 8.34
CA ALA A 190 -10.63 -3.11 8.81
C ALA A 190 -12.13 -2.85 8.67
N LEU A 191 -12.62 -1.66 9.02
CA LEU A 191 -14.03 -1.27 8.89
C LEU A 191 -14.49 -1.26 7.43
N ARG A 192 -13.66 -0.79 6.49
CA ARG A 192 -13.97 -0.82 5.05
C ARG A 192 -14.18 -2.26 4.56
N ILE A 193 -13.36 -3.19 5.04
CA ILE A 193 -13.50 -4.62 4.74
C ILE A 193 -14.78 -5.15 5.37
N ILE A 194 -14.98 -5.01 6.69
CA ILE A 194 -16.17 -5.50 7.42
C ILE A 194 -17.46 -5.02 6.75
N GLY A 195 -17.55 -3.73 6.42
CA GLY A 195 -18.73 -3.17 5.78
C GLY A 195 -19.03 -3.74 4.38
N ARG A 196 -18.01 -4.26 3.68
CA ARG A 196 -18.15 -4.92 2.37
C ARG A 196 -18.56 -6.39 2.52
N VAL A 197 -17.99 -7.12 3.49
CA VAL A 197 -18.23 -8.55 3.73
C VAL A 197 -19.09 -8.79 4.97
N TRP A 198 -20.11 -7.94 5.09
CA TRP A 198 -20.96 -7.84 6.28
C TRP A 198 -21.59 -9.16 6.72
N GLU A 199 -21.54 -9.41 8.03
CA GLU A 199 -22.31 -10.46 8.69
C GLU A 199 -23.16 -9.86 9.83
N PRO A 200 -24.32 -10.47 10.18
CA PRO A 200 -25.15 -9.98 11.28
C PRO A 200 -24.42 -9.85 12.62
N GLY A 201 -23.42 -10.70 12.88
CA GLY A 201 -22.58 -10.63 14.08
C GLY A 201 -21.66 -9.41 14.17
N ASP A 202 -21.49 -8.65 13.07
CA ASP A 202 -20.68 -7.43 13.04
C ASP A 202 -21.45 -6.20 13.60
N ALA A 203 -22.76 -6.33 13.83
CA ALA A 203 -23.62 -5.25 14.30
C ALA A 203 -23.22 -4.71 15.67
N GLU A 204 -22.93 -5.58 16.62
CA GLU A 204 -22.53 -5.19 17.98
C GLU A 204 -21.19 -4.43 17.95
N LEU A 205 -20.20 -5.00 17.26
CA LEU A 205 -18.88 -4.40 17.07
C LEU A 205 -18.98 -3.00 16.44
N CYS A 206 -19.70 -2.87 15.32
CA CYS A 206 -19.85 -1.58 14.65
C CYS A 206 -20.67 -0.58 15.47
N SER A 207 -21.64 -1.04 16.28
CA SER A 207 -22.44 -0.16 17.16
C SER A 207 -21.60 0.44 18.27
N GLN A 208 -20.69 -0.36 18.85
CA GLN A 208 -19.77 0.13 19.88
C GLN A 208 -18.76 1.12 19.29
N ILE A 209 -18.15 0.81 18.15
CA ILE A 209 -17.26 1.74 17.44
C ILE A 209 -18.00 3.05 17.08
N ALA A 210 -19.22 2.96 16.55
CA ALA A 210 -20.04 4.12 16.18
C ALA A 210 -20.35 5.06 17.37
N SER A 211 -20.35 4.53 18.58
CA SER A 211 -20.69 5.27 19.81
C SER A 211 -19.46 5.83 20.49
N ASP A 212 -18.42 5.00 20.64
CA ASP A 212 -17.37 5.21 21.63
C ASP A 212 -15.99 5.51 21.03
N TYR A 213 -15.76 5.24 19.74
CA TYR A 213 -14.44 5.45 19.11
C TYR A 213 -14.06 6.95 19.16
N PRO A 214 -12.84 7.36 19.53
CA PRO A 214 -12.47 8.78 19.70
C PRO A 214 -12.51 9.62 18.42
N ASP A 215 -12.09 9.03 17.31
CA ASP A 215 -12.12 9.67 15.99
C ASP A 215 -13.55 9.76 15.42
N ALA A 216 -13.93 10.98 15.02
CA ALA A 216 -15.29 11.27 14.54
C ALA A 216 -15.59 10.68 13.15
N GLU A 217 -14.57 10.49 12.31
CA GLU A 217 -14.70 9.93 10.97
C GLU A 217 -14.89 8.42 11.04
N ILE A 218 -14.12 7.74 11.88
CA ILE A 218 -14.28 6.30 12.16
C ILE A 218 -15.68 6.02 12.75
N ARG A 219 -16.15 6.84 13.71
CA ARG A 219 -17.54 6.74 14.19
C ARG A 219 -18.55 6.91 13.06
N ARG A 220 -18.34 7.88 12.17
CA ARG A 220 -19.23 8.16 11.04
C ARG A 220 -19.28 6.98 10.06
N ASP A 221 -18.15 6.35 9.79
CA ASP A 221 -18.06 5.22 8.88
C ASP A 221 -18.72 3.97 9.46
N ALA A 222 -18.52 3.69 10.75
CA ALA A 222 -19.25 2.62 11.43
C ALA A 222 -20.78 2.84 11.38
N LYS A 223 -21.28 4.07 11.60
CA LYS A 223 -22.70 4.41 11.43
C LYS A 223 -23.20 4.20 10.01
N ARG A 224 -22.40 4.56 8.99
CA ARG A 224 -22.76 4.34 7.58
C ARG A 224 -22.87 2.85 7.25
N ILE A 225 -21.98 2.02 7.80
CA ILE A 225 -22.03 0.57 7.65
C ILE A 225 -23.32 0.01 8.25
N LEU A 226 -23.63 0.35 9.51
CA LEU A 226 -24.86 -0.11 10.17
C LEU A 226 -26.13 0.34 9.42
N LYS A 227 -26.16 1.59 8.95
CA LYS A 227 -27.29 2.12 8.19
C LYS A 227 -27.49 1.37 6.88
N ARG A 228 -26.40 1.05 6.18
CA ARG A 228 -26.44 0.32 4.90
C ARG A 228 -27.04 -1.07 5.07
N HIS A 229 -26.80 -1.72 6.20
CA HIS A 229 -27.21 -3.10 6.47
C HIS A 229 -28.44 -3.24 7.36
N GLY A 230 -29.19 -2.14 7.58
CA GLY A 230 -30.48 -2.16 8.27
C GLY A 230 -30.41 -2.44 9.77
N THR A 231 -29.25 -2.23 10.41
CA THR A 231 -29.02 -2.53 11.84
C THR A 231 -29.01 -1.30 12.75
N LEU A 232 -29.08 -0.09 12.19
CA LEU A 232 -29.52 1.09 12.94
C LEU A 232 -31.05 1.08 12.96
N GLY A 233 -31.62 0.64 14.09
CA GLY A 233 -33.05 0.46 14.27
C GLY A 233 -33.90 1.65 13.84
N SER A 234 -34.98 1.33 13.12
CA SER A 234 -36.33 1.67 13.58
C SER A 234 -36.64 0.93 14.87
#